data_AF-A0A1H3BTI1-F1
#
_entry.id   AF-A0A1H3BTI1-F1
#
_cell.length_a   1.000
_cell.length_b   1.000
_cell.length_c   1.000
_cell.angle_alpha   90.00
_cell.angle_beta   90.00
_cell.angle_gamma   90.00
#
_symmetry.space_group_name_H-M   'P 1'
#
loop_
_entity.id
_entity.type
_entity.pdbx_description
1 polymer ?
#
loop_
_entity_poly.entity_id
_entity_poly.type
_entity_poly.pdbx_seq_one_letter_code
_entity_poly.pdbx_strand_id
1 'polypeptide(L)'
;MSRNPGNIRFECCTVPVRGKDGFNAWCNMVTSTAFAAMEKVKEDGCKKTVASERIAHTRKAILEGAIQNARRRNEGAEVHVGLSEPCPERGIPHVSGKADNARSIRASRPWLVHSEAVTQELAQNFIRKSAWWHTHSSGQPVRAPGHASRVYKSHHGWAVDFGANTFLVAKAIARCGKELNVIIDRAVRGEAIDLPAIRQKLMLHIRGAVANNNGNEYAGYYPVSGTDMLLGAQSIDVENGADFVIEQSGIKSILPVPKVSFPMTPMDPWVARAVANMRKEYSETTLRRLAKDFGGDIEAYMRALMLKKR
;
A
#
# COMPACT_ATOMS: atom_id res chain seq x y z
N MET A 1 -31.75 32.69 15.37
CA MET A 1 -31.96 31.65 14.35
C MET A 1 -30.82 31.71 13.34
N SER A 2 -29.85 30.81 13.48
CA SER A 2 -28.64 30.73 12.65
C SER A 2 -28.92 29.93 11.37
N ARG A 3 -28.55 30.46 10.21
CA ARG A 3 -28.67 29.75 8.92
C ARG A 3 -27.37 28.97 8.65
N ASN A 4 -27.56 27.71 8.32
CA ASN A 4 -26.52 26.72 8.02
C ASN A 4 -25.97 26.94 6.59
N PRO A 5 -24.65 27.10 6.36
CA PRO A 5 -24.12 27.13 5.00
C PRO A 5 -23.91 25.72 4.46
N GLY A 6 -24.49 25.46 3.29
CA GLY A 6 -24.51 24.19 2.60
C GLY A 6 -23.12 23.71 2.13
N ASN A 7 -23.03 22.40 2.00
CA ASN A 7 -21.86 21.63 1.61
C ASN A 7 -21.63 21.73 0.08
N ILE A 8 -20.55 22.37 -0.36
CA ILE A 8 -20.16 22.45 -1.78
C ILE A 8 -19.14 21.34 -2.07
N ARG A 9 -19.50 20.41 -2.97
CA ARG A 9 -18.57 19.43 -3.55
C ARG A 9 -17.86 20.05 -4.75
N PHE A 10 -16.54 19.92 -4.80
CA PHE A 10 -15.73 20.23 -5.99
C PHE A 10 -15.48 18.94 -6.77
N GLU A 11 -15.95 18.87 -8.01
CA GLU A 11 -15.48 17.88 -8.99
C GLU A 11 -14.24 18.44 -9.70
N CYS A 12 -13.22 17.59 -9.82
CA CYS A 12 -11.93 17.94 -10.42
C CYS A 12 -12.01 17.64 -11.92
N CYS A 13 -12.20 18.66 -12.76
CA CYS A 13 -12.07 18.53 -14.21
C CYS A 13 -10.57 18.56 -14.58
N THR A 14 -10.06 17.47 -15.16
CA THR A 14 -8.76 17.44 -15.84
C THR A 14 -8.82 18.26 -17.12
N VAL A 15 -8.11 19.39 -17.15
CA VAL A 15 -7.91 20.21 -18.37
C VAL A 15 -6.69 19.68 -19.13
N PRO A 16 -6.78 19.38 -20.44
CA PRO A 16 -5.63 19.01 -21.24
C PRO A 16 -4.77 20.26 -21.53
N VAL A 17 -3.52 20.26 -21.06
CA VAL A 17 -2.55 21.31 -21.42
C VAL A 17 -2.00 21.01 -22.82
N ARG A 18 -2.34 21.85 -23.81
CA ARG A 18 -1.67 21.87 -25.11
C ARG A 18 -0.35 22.64 -25.00
N GLY A 19 0.74 21.97 -25.38
CA GLY A 19 2.07 22.55 -25.55
C GLY A 19 3.10 22.02 -24.55
N LYS A 20 3.95 21.08 -24.99
CA LYS A 20 5.07 20.53 -24.19
C LYS A 20 6.08 21.60 -23.77
N ASP A 21 6.18 22.68 -24.54
CA ASP A 21 7.25 23.66 -24.38
C ASP A 21 7.02 24.62 -23.20
N GLY A 22 5.76 24.97 -22.92
CA GLY A 22 5.40 25.84 -21.80
C GLY A 22 5.54 25.18 -20.43
N PHE A 23 5.22 23.88 -20.33
CA PHE A 23 5.36 23.12 -19.10
C PHE A 23 6.84 22.88 -18.76
N ASN A 24 7.65 22.52 -19.77
CA ASN A 24 9.08 22.30 -19.58
C ASN A 24 9.83 23.60 -19.21
N ALA A 25 9.49 24.74 -19.82
CA ALA A 25 10.08 26.03 -19.46
C ALA A 25 9.77 26.44 -18.02
N TRP A 26 8.54 26.20 -17.56
CA TRP A 26 8.14 26.48 -16.18
C TRP A 26 8.83 25.53 -15.17
N CYS A 27 8.88 24.23 -15.46
CA CYS A 27 9.61 23.27 -14.64
C CYS A 27 11.10 23.62 -14.53
N ASN A 28 11.74 24.01 -15.63
CA ASN A 28 13.16 24.40 -15.64
C ASN A 28 13.44 25.69 -14.87
N MET A 29 12.52 26.66 -14.89
CA MET A 29 12.65 27.89 -14.10
C MET A 29 12.52 27.61 -12.59
N VAL A 30 11.58 26.75 -12.19
CA VAL A 30 11.37 26.36 -10.79
C VAL A 30 12.54 25.54 -10.26
N THR A 31 13.08 24.60 -11.04
CA THR A 31 14.23 23.79 -10.63
C THR A 31 15.52 24.61 -10.56
N SER A 32 15.76 25.52 -11.50
CA SER A 32 16.94 26.40 -11.49
C SER A 32 16.95 27.35 -10.28
N THR A 33 15.79 27.93 -9.94
CA THR A 33 15.66 28.82 -8.78
C THR A 33 15.79 28.04 -7.45
N ALA A 34 15.27 26.82 -7.40
CA ALA A 34 15.42 25.94 -6.24
C ALA A 34 16.88 25.48 -6.04
N PHE A 35 17.60 25.20 -7.13
CA PHE A 35 19.02 24.83 -7.08
C PHE A 35 19.91 25.99 -6.62
N ALA A 36 19.73 27.19 -7.18
CA ALA A 36 20.47 28.39 -6.77
C ALA A 36 20.24 28.74 -5.29
N ALA A 37 19.03 28.51 -4.77
CA ALA A 37 18.72 28.69 -3.35
C ALA A 37 19.39 27.64 -2.45
N MET A 38 19.56 26.39 -2.92
CA MET A 38 20.23 25.33 -2.16
C MET A 38 21.76 25.48 -2.17
N GLU A 39 22.34 25.99 -3.25
CA GLU A 39 23.78 26.22 -3.36
C GLU A 39 24.25 27.33 -2.41
N LYS A 40 23.46 28.40 -2.29
CA LYS A 40 23.72 29.52 -1.37
C LYS A 40 23.62 29.12 0.12
N VAL A 41 22.82 28.10 0.45
CA VAL A 41 22.72 27.54 1.82
C VAL A 41 23.94 26.69 2.18
N LYS A 42 24.70 26.22 1.19
CA LYS A 42 25.91 25.42 1.41
C LYS A 42 27.14 26.27 1.75
N GLU A 43 27.16 27.53 1.33
CA GLU A 43 28.24 28.49 1.63
C GLU A 43 28.08 29.15 3.01
N ASP A 44 26.85 29.35 3.49
CA ASP A 44 26.59 30.01 4.77
C ASP A 44 26.60 29.01 5.95
N GLY A 45 27.80 28.74 6.45
CA GLY A 45 28.02 27.99 7.68
C GLY A 45 27.30 28.61 8.89
N CYS A 46 26.42 27.81 9.49
CA CYS A 46 25.98 27.90 10.89
C CYS A 46 25.05 29.06 11.32
N LYS A 47 23.80 29.11 10.83
CA LYS A 47 22.62 29.62 11.57
C LYS A 47 21.33 28.88 11.16
N LYS A 48 21.07 27.72 11.78
CA LYS A 48 20.00 26.77 11.35
C LYS A 48 18.55 27.24 11.57
N THR A 49 18.27 28.23 12.41
CA THR A 49 16.89 28.64 12.73
C THR A 49 16.33 29.67 11.74
N VAL A 50 17.07 30.73 11.43
CA VAL A 50 16.61 31.82 10.54
C VAL A 50 16.48 31.40 9.07
N ALA A 51 17.33 30.46 8.62
CA ALA A 51 17.27 29.93 7.26
C ALA A 51 15.99 29.11 7.01
N SER A 52 15.49 28.41 8.02
CA SER A 52 14.29 27.57 7.90
C SER A 52 13.01 28.39 7.73
N GLU A 53 12.89 29.51 8.44
CA GLU A 53 11.75 30.43 8.34
C GLU A 53 11.72 31.17 7.00
N ARG A 54 12.89 31.57 6.48
CA ARG A 54 12.99 32.17 5.14
C ARG A 54 12.56 31.21 4.04
N ILE A 55 12.97 29.93 4.12
CA ILE A 55 12.56 28.90 3.16
C ILE A 55 11.04 28.67 3.22
N ALA A 56 10.45 28.65 4.42
CA ALA A 56 9.00 28.50 4.59
C ALA A 56 8.22 29.67 3.99
N HIS A 57 8.69 30.91 4.20
CA HIS A 57 8.06 32.11 3.66
C HIS A 57 8.13 32.15 2.12
N THR A 58 9.27 31.79 1.53
CA THR A 58 9.42 31.72 0.07
C THR A 58 8.52 30.65 -0.55
N ARG A 59 8.39 29.48 0.07
CA ARG A 59 7.47 28.42 -0.40
C ARG A 59 6.01 28.87 -0.39
N LYS A 60 5.59 29.58 0.67
CA LYS A 60 4.23 30.12 0.79
C LYS A 60 3.92 31.12 -0.32
N ALA A 61 4.84 32.06 -0.59
CA ALA A 61 4.68 33.06 -1.65
C ALA A 61 4.57 32.44 -3.06
N ILE A 62 5.37 31.40 -3.34
CA ILE A 62 5.30 30.67 -4.62
C ILE A 62 3.95 29.98 -4.79
N LEU A 63 3.43 29.35 -3.73
CA LEU A 63 2.15 28.66 -3.76
C LEU A 63 0.98 29.64 -3.95
N GLU A 64 0.98 30.77 -3.24
CA GLU A 64 -0.04 31.81 -3.37
C GLU A 64 -0.03 32.43 -4.79
N GLY A 65 1.15 32.68 -5.35
CA GLY A 65 1.29 33.12 -6.74
C GLY A 65 0.74 32.13 -7.76
N ALA A 66 0.96 30.83 -7.56
CA ALA A 66 0.43 29.77 -8.43
C ALA A 66 -1.10 29.70 -8.38
N ILE A 67 -1.70 29.82 -7.18
CA ILE A 67 -3.15 29.84 -6.98
C ILE A 67 -3.77 31.06 -7.66
N GLN A 68 -3.17 32.23 -7.51
CA GLN A 68 -3.66 33.47 -8.13
C GLN A 68 -3.60 33.41 -9.67
N ASN A 69 -2.56 32.80 -10.22
CA ASN A 69 -2.40 32.64 -11.67
C ASN A 69 -3.40 31.61 -12.25
N ALA A 70 -3.71 30.56 -11.50
CA ALA A 70 -4.76 29.60 -11.86
C ALA A 70 -6.15 30.25 -11.86
N ARG A 71 -6.44 31.14 -10.91
CA ARG A 71 -7.70 31.91 -10.87
C ARG A 71 -7.85 32.82 -12.10
N ARG A 72 -6.82 33.60 -12.45
CA ARG A 72 -6.84 34.47 -13.64
C ARG A 72 -7.06 33.70 -14.95
N ARG A 73 -6.57 32.46 -15.04
CA ARG A 73 -6.74 31.63 -16.24
C ARG A 73 -8.13 31.00 -16.38
N ASN A 74 -8.92 30.94 -15.31
CA ASN A 74 -10.27 30.38 -15.33
C ASN A 74 -11.37 31.44 -15.58
N GLU A 75 -11.04 32.73 -15.64
CA GLU A 75 -12.02 33.82 -15.85
C GLU A 75 -12.55 33.94 -17.30
N GLY A 76 -12.17 33.03 -18.21
CA GLY A 76 -12.59 33.06 -19.62
C GLY A 76 -13.27 31.79 -20.16
N ALA A 77 -13.58 30.81 -19.31
CA ALA A 77 -14.26 29.59 -19.75
C ALA A 77 -15.77 29.72 -19.57
N GLU A 78 -16.46 30.23 -20.59
CA GLU A 78 -17.91 30.05 -20.71
C GLU A 78 -18.22 28.55 -20.87
N VAL A 79 -18.67 27.93 -19.77
CA VAL A 79 -19.15 26.55 -19.77
C VAL A 79 -20.59 26.58 -20.28
N HIS A 80 -20.78 26.24 -21.56
CA HIS A 80 -22.10 25.92 -22.07
C HIS A 80 -22.58 24.60 -21.44
N VAL A 81 -23.47 24.72 -20.45
CA VAL A 81 -24.16 23.59 -19.84
C VAL A 81 -25.27 23.14 -20.79
N GLY A 82 -24.94 22.19 -21.68
CA GLY A 82 -25.93 21.48 -22.47
C GLY A 82 -26.72 20.53 -21.56
N LEU A 83 -28.01 20.84 -21.33
CA LEU A 83 -28.96 19.95 -20.66
C LEU A 83 -29.18 18.74 -21.57
N SER A 84 -28.44 17.65 -21.31
CA SER A 84 -28.72 16.34 -21.91
C SER A 84 -29.81 15.64 -21.11
N GLU A 85 -30.77 15.04 -21.81
CA GLU A 85 -31.88 14.33 -21.21
C GLU A 85 -31.39 13.18 -20.30
N PRO A 86 -32.05 12.95 -19.15
CA PRO A 86 -31.65 11.91 -18.21
C PRO A 86 -31.74 10.53 -18.89
N CYS A 87 -30.60 9.87 -19.05
CA CYS A 87 -30.55 8.48 -19.47
C CYS A 87 -31.43 7.63 -18.53
N PRO A 88 -32.28 6.74 -19.05
CA PRO A 88 -33.14 5.89 -18.22
C PRO A 88 -32.28 5.06 -17.28
N GLU A 89 -32.62 5.10 -15.99
CA GLU A 89 -31.97 4.40 -14.89
C GLU A 89 -31.89 2.90 -15.21
N ARG A 90 -30.75 2.46 -15.73
CA ARG A 90 -30.41 1.04 -15.78
C ARG A 90 -30.21 0.59 -14.33
N GLY A 91 -31.15 -0.19 -13.82
CA GLY A 91 -31.18 -0.69 -12.45
C GLY A 91 -29.80 -1.11 -11.96
N ILE A 92 -29.29 -0.40 -10.96
CA ILE A 92 -27.98 -0.66 -10.38
C ILE A 92 -28.04 -2.09 -9.79
N PRO A 93 -27.22 -3.03 -10.25
CA PRO A 93 -27.22 -4.40 -9.74
C PRO A 93 -27.01 -4.38 -8.22
N HIS A 94 -27.88 -5.08 -7.51
CA HIS A 94 -27.96 -5.11 -6.05
C HIS A 94 -26.58 -5.37 -5.39
N VAL A 95 -26.08 -4.38 -4.64
CA VAL A 95 -24.82 -4.41 -3.87
C VAL A 95 -24.91 -5.28 -2.60
N SER A 96 -26.04 -5.95 -2.36
CA SER A 96 -26.36 -6.64 -1.09
C SER A 96 -25.29 -7.64 -0.66
N GLY A 97 -24.76 -8.45 -1.58
CA GLY A 97 -23.80 -9.50 -1.24
C GLY A 97 -22.48 -9.01 -0.61
N LYS A 98 -22.00 -7.80 -0.94
CA LYS A 98 -20.74 -7.30 -0.37
C LYS A 98 -20.88 -6.91 1.10
N ALA A 99 -21.99 -6.29 1.46
CA ALA A 99 -22.26 -5.87 2.83
C ALA A 99 -22.43 -7.08 3.75
N ASP A 100 -23.10 -8.13 3.27
CA ASP A 100 -23.29 -9.38 4.01
C ASP A 100 -21.96 -10.11 4.21
N ASN A 101 -21.10 -10.16 3.18
CA ASN A 101 -19.76 -10.71 3.30
C ASN A 101 -18.90 -9.94 4.32
N ALA A 102 -18.95 -8.60 4.29
CA ALA A 102 -18.22 -7.77 5.26
C ALA A 102 -18.68 -8.02 6.70
N ARG A 103 -19.99 -8.16 6.93
CA ARG A 103 -20.56 -8.50 8.24
C ARG A 103 -20.10 -9.89 8.69
N SER A 104 -20.14 -10.88 7.80
CA SER A 104 -19.66 -12.24 8.08
C SER A 104 -18.17 -12.29 8.43
N ILE A 105 -17.33 -11.54 7.72
CA ILE A 105 -15.89 -11.42 8.02
C ILE A 105 -15.66 -10.89 9.42
N ARG A 106 -16.34 -9.82 9.82
CA ARG A 106 -16.19 -9.21 11.16
C ARG A 106 -16.72 -10.12 12.26
N ALA A 107 -17.86 -10.78 12.04
CA ALA A 107 -18.45 -11.70 13.00
C ALA A 107 -17.55 -12.92 13.26
N SER A 108 -16.92 -13.46 12.22
CA SER A 108 -16.00 -14.60 12.33
C SER A 108 -14.63 -14.25 12.90
N ARG A 109 -14.28 -12.96 12.99
CA ARG A 109 -12.94 -12.49 13.39
C ARG A 109 -13.04 -11.35 14.41
N PRO A 110 -13.34 -11.65 15.68
CA PRO A 110 -13.55 -10.63 16.70
C PRO A 110 -12.39 -9.64 16.86
N TRP A 111 -11.15 -10.08 16.63
CA TRP A 111 -9.95 -9.24 16.70
C TRP A 111 -9.92 -8.09 15.69
N LEU A 112 -10.72 -8.16 14.61
CA LEU A 112 -10.88 -7.02 13.69
C LEU A 112 -11.63 -5.89 14.38
N VAL A 113 -12.63 -6.18 15.20
CA VAL A 113 -13.50 -5.17 15.84
C VAL A 113 -12.95 -4.74 17.20
N HIS A 114 -12.47 -5.71 17.97
CA HIS A 114 -12.08 -5.57 19.37
C HIS A 114 -10.59 -5.84 19.54
N SER A 115 -9.83 -4.83 19.99
CA SER A 115 -8.37 -4.94 20.16
C SER A 115 -7.96 -5.97 21.22
N GLU A 116 -8.78 -6.12 22.25
CA GLU A 116 -8.64 -7.05 23.36
C GLU A 116 -8.90 -8.49 22.95
N ALA A 117 -9.55 -8.71 21.80
CA ALA A 117 -9.89 -10.03 21.28
C ALA A 117 -8.74 -10.70 20.48
N VAL A 118 -7.56 -10.09 20.42
CA VAL A 118 -6.37 -10.78 19.91
C VAL A 118 -6.03 -11.93 20.86
N THR A 119 -6.19 -13.17 20.39
CA THR A 119 -5.89 -14.37 21.18
C THR A 119 -4.38 -14.63 21.26
N GLN A 120 -3.94 -15.39 22.28
CA GLN A 120 -2.54 -15.80 22.39
C GLN A 120 -2.11 -16.59 21.16
N GLU A 121 -2.96 -17.50 20.69
CA GLU A 121 -2.70 -18.33 19.52
C GLU A 121 -2.45 -17.49 18.26
N LEU A 122 -3.27 -16.47 18.02
CA LEU A 122 -3.10 -15.57 16.88
C LEU A 122 -1.77 -14.81 16.97
N ALA A 123 -1.41 -14.33 18.16
CA ALA A 123 -0.14 -13.66 18.42
C ALA A 123 1.06 -14.61 18.22
N GLN A 124 0.98 -15.84 18.71
CA GLN A 124 2.01 -16.86 18.51
C GLN A 124 2.18 -17.20 17.03
N ASN A 125 1.08 -17.39 16.29
CA ASN A 125 1.10 -17.67 14.86
C ASN A 125 1.71 -16.52 14.05
N PHE A 126 1.43 -15.27 14.43
CA PHE A 126 2.10 -14.11 13.86
C PHE A 126 3.62 -14.22 14.02
N ILE A 127 4.11 -14.53 15.23
CA ILE A 127 5.55 -14.64 15.50
C ILE A 127 6.18 -15.84 14.78
N ARG A 128 5.50 -16.99 14.70
CA ARG A 128 5.99 -18.15 13.93
C ARG A 128 6.25 -17.82 12.47
N LYS A 129 5.45 -16.93 11.88
CA LYS A 129 5.53 -16.57 10.45
C LYS A 129 6.54 -15.46 10.17
N SER A 130 6.79 -14.58 11.13
CA SER A 130 7.52 -13.33 10.91
C SER A 130 8.88 -13.24 11.61
N ALA A 131 9.15 -14.04 12.64
CA ALA A 131 10.41 -13.92 13.39
C ALA A 131 11.60 -14.59 12.68
N TRP A 132 12.73 -13.89 12.67
CA TRP A 132 14.01 -14.36 12.14
C TRP A 132 15.15 -14.15 13.14
N TRP A 133 16.22 -14.93 12.99
CA TRP A 133 17.46 -14.83 13.76
C TRP A 133 18.63 -14.65 12.79
N HIS A 134 19.28 -13.48 12.84
CA HIS A 134 20.34 -13.08 11.91
C HIS A 134 21.73 -13.56 12.34
N THR A 135 21.99 -13.67 13.64
CA THR A 135 23.30 -14.10 14.19
C THR A 135 23.34 -15.58 14.55
N HIS A 136 22.57 -16.42 13.86
CA HIS A 136 22.57 -17.85 14.09
C HIS A 136 23.95 -18.44 13.75
N SER A 137 24.39 -19.47 14.48
CA SER A 137 25.74 -20.07 14.36
C SER A 137 26.04 -20.65 12.96
N SER A 138 25.01 -20.88 12.15
CA SER A 138 25.16 -21.26 10.73
C SER A 138 25.69 -20.15 9.83
N GLY A 139 25.82 -18.91 10.34
CA GLY A 139 26.34 -17.76 9.58
C GLY A 139 25.36 -17.19 8.54
N GLN A 140 24.08 -17.60 8.59
CA GLN A 140 23.02 -17.13 7.68
C GLN A 140 21.75 -16.85 8.49
N PRO A 141 20.93 -15.86 8.11
CA PRO A 141 19.64 -15.61 8.74
C PRO A 141 18.72 -16.84 8.61
N VAL A 142 18.12 -17.25 9.73
CA VAL A 142 17.18 -18.38 9.78
C VAL A 142 15.85 -17.97 10.40
N ARG A 143 14.75 -18.60 9.98
CA ARG A 143 13.46 -18.39 10.63
C ARG A 143 13.53 -18.87 12.08
N ALA A 144 12.92 -18.12 12.99
CA ALA A 144 12.99 -18.36 14.42
C ALA A 144 11.59 -18.56 15.04
N PRO A 145 10.81 -19.57 14.61
CA PRO A 145 9.45 -19.78 15.09
C PRO A 145 9.37 -20.11 16.58
N GLY A 146 10.49 -20.56 17.17
CA GLY A 146 10.61 -20.82 18.61
C GLY A 146 10.30 -19.60 19.49
N HIS A 147 10.47 -18.37 18.98
CA HIS A 147 10.09 -17.15 19.70
C HIS A 147 8.60 -17.08 20.04
N ALA A 148 7.74 -17.80 19.30
CA ALA A 148 6.32 -17.86 19.60
C ALA A 148 6.02 -18.44 20.98
N SER A 149 6.84 -19.38 21.46
CA SER A 149 6.70 -19.94 22.82
C SER A 149 6.97 -18.92 23.94
N ARG A 150 7.64 -17.81 23.61
CA ARG A 150 8.00 -16.73 24.54
C ARG A 150 6.98 -15.59 24.54
N VAL A 151 5.88 -15.71 23.80
CA VAL A 151 4.82 -14.70 23.79
C VAL A 151 4.09 -14.70 25.13
N TYR A 152 4.10 -13.57 25.82
CA TYR A 152 3.50 -13.38 27.14
C TYR A 152 2.47 -12.23 27.15
N LYS A 153 1.66 -12.15 28.21
CA LYS A 153 0.66 -11.10 28.40
C LYS A 153 1.30 -9.89 29.12
N SER A 154 1.27 -8.72 28.49
CA SER A 154 1.66 -7.42 29.04
C SER A 154 0.45 -6.47 29.14
N HIS A 155 0.67 -5.27 29.69
CA HIS A 155 -0.36 -4.22 29.74
C HIS A 155 -0.79 -3.72 28.35
N HIS A 156 -0.03 -4.04 27.29
CA HIS A 156 -0.35 -3.75 25.89
C HIS A 156 -0.98 -4.94 25.14
N GLY A 157 -1.35 -6.02 25.85
CA GLY A 157 -1.87 -7.24 25.25
C GLY A 157 -0.80 -8.33 25.17
N TRP A 158 -0.61 -8.96 24.02
CA TRP A 158 0.45 -9.97 23.81
C TRP A 158 1.73 -9.33 23.33
N ALA A 159 2.85 -9.73 23.91
CA ALA A 159 4.18 -9.18 23.63
C ALA A 159 5.24 -10.29 23.60
N VAL A 160 6.39 -9.99 23.01
CA VAL A 160 7.59 -10.84 23.05
C VAL A 160 8.84 -9.96 23.12
N ASP A 161 9.81 -10.38 23.93
CA ASP A 161 11.05 -9.63 24.13
C ASP A 161 12.14 -10.09 23.16
N PHE A 162 12.88 -9.10 22.67
CA PHE A 162 14.03 -9.23 21.76
C PHE A 162 15.18 -8.39 22.34
N GLY A 163 15.82 -8.91 23.40
CA GLY A 163 16.87 -8.21 24.12
C GLY A 163 16.32 -7.00 24.90
N ALA A 164 16.80 -5.80 24.56
CA ALA A 164 16.37 -4.55 25.21
C ALA A 164 15.06 -3.97 24.65
N ASN A 165 14.50 -4.58 23.60
CA ASN A 165 13.26 -4.13 22.95
C ASN A 165 12.16 -5.17 23.12
N THR A 166 10.92 -4.71 23.22
CA THR A 166 9.73 -5.56 23.29
C THR A 166 8.85 -5.30 22.07
N PHE A 167 8.54 -6.34 21.31
CA PHE A 167 7.59 -6.25 20.21
C PHE A 167 6.16 -6.48 20.71
N LEU A 168 5.30 -5.49 20.51
CA LEU A 168 3.93 -5.44 21.03
C LEU A 168 2.95 -6.11 20.04
N VAL A 169 3.01 -7.44 19.94
CA VAL A 169 2.29 -8.26 18.95
C VAL A 169 0.79 -7.93 18.87
N ALA A 170 0.08 -7.91 20.00
CA ALA A 170 -1.35 -7.62 20.00
C ALA A 170 -1.66 -6.20 19.54
N LYS A 171 -0.82 -5.23 19.90
CA LYS A 171 -0.97 -3.83 19.50
C LYS A 171 -0.75 -3.67 18.00
N ALA A 172 0.23 -4.36 17.43
CA ALA A 172 0.46 -4.43 15.99
C ALA A 172 -0.78 -4.95 15.26
N ILE A 173 -1.27 -6.14 15.65
CA ILE A 173 -2.45 -6.79 15.05
C ILE A 173 -3.70 -5.91 15.19
N ALA A 174 -3.93 -5.32 16.37
CA ALA A 174 -5.08 -4.44 16.60
C ALA A 174 -5.06 -3.19 15.71
N ARG A 175 -3.89 -2.56 15.52
CA ARG A 175 -3.73 -1.41 14.60
C ARG A 175 -3.99 -1.83 13.15
N CYS A 176 -3.46 -2.98 12.73
CA CYS A 176 -3.76 -3.53 11.42
C CYS A 176 -5.26 -3.84 11.24
N GLY A 177 -5.92 -4.37 12.27
CA GLY A 177 -7.37 -4.63 12.25
C GLY A 177 -8.20 -3.37 12.04
N LYS A 178 -7.83 -2.25 12.68
CA LYS A 178 -8.47 -0.94 12.44
C LYS A 178 -8.34 -0.48 11.00
N GLU A 179 -7.14 -0.54 10.42
CA GLU A 179 -6.92 -0.18 9.00
C GLU A 179 -7.69 -1.12 8.06
N LEU A 180 -7.72 -2.42 8.35
CA LEU A 180 -8.48 -3.39 7.57
C LEU A 180 -9.99 -3.12 7.60
N ASN A 181 -10.56 -2.67 8.72
CA ASN A 181 -11.97 -2.27 8.74
C ASN A 181 -12.26 -1.10 7.81
N VAL A 182 -11.38 -0.08 7.77
CA VAL A 182 -11.50 1.04 6.84
C VAL A 182 -11.50 0.52 5.40
N ILE A 183 -10.60 -0.42 5.08
CA ILE A 183 -10.52 -1.03 3.76
C ILE A 183 -11.78 -1.84 3.43
N ILE A 184 -12.31 -2.61 4.38
CA ILE A 184 -13.55 -3.37 4.21
C ILE A 184 -14.71 -2.42 3.88
N ASP A 185 -14.84 -1.30 4.59
CA ASP A 185 -15.92 -0.33 4.33
C ASP A 185 -15.77 0.32 2.94
N ARG A 186 -14.53 0.62 2.52
CA ARG A 186 -14.24 1.09 1.15
C ARG A 186 -14.62 0.04 0.10
N ALA A 187 -14.33 -1.24 0.36
CA ALA A 187 -14.69 -2.35 -0.53
C ALA A 187 -16.20 -2.48 -0.74
N VAL A 188 -16.96 -2.34 0.36
CA VAL A 188 -18.43 -2.37 0.38
C VAL A 188 -19.00 -1.23 -0.45
N ARG A 189 -18.39 -0.03 -0.38
CA ARG A 189 -18.74 1.11 -1.23
C ARG A 189 -18.34 0.97 -2.71
N GLY A 190 -17.64 -0.12 -3.06
CA GLY A 190 -17.18 -0.35 -4.43
C GLY A 190 -15.95 0.46 -4.82
N GLU A 191 -15.23 1.04 -3.86
CA GLU A 191 -13.97 1.74 -4.15
C GLU A 191 -12.89 0.76 -4.62
N ALA A 192 -12.02 1.23 -5.51
CA ALA A 192 -10.85 0.46 -5.94
C ALA A 192 -9.88 0.29 -4.76
N ILE A 193 -9.42 -0.94 -4.57
CA ILE A 193 -8.51 -1.30 -3.49
C ILE A 193 -7.20 -1.79 -4.08
N ASP A 194 -6.10 -1.16 -3.66
CA ASP A 194 -4.75 -1.53 -4.05
C ASP A 194 -4.08 -2.34 -2.93
N LEU A 195 -3.87 -3.63 -3.16
CA LEU A 195 -3.33 -4.56 -2.18
C LEU A 195 -1.87 -4.23 -1.77
N PRO A 196 -0.96 -3.88 -2.71
CA PRO A 196 0.35 -3.29 -2.39
C PRO A 196 0.28 -2.11 -1.42
N ALA A 197 -0.60 -1.12 -1.65
CA ALA A 197 -0.75 0.02 -0.74
C ALA A 197 -1.25 -0.40 0.65
N ILE A 198 -2.15 -1.38 0.73
CA ILE A 198 -2.61 -1.94 2.02
C ILE A 198 -1.41 -2.54 2.76
N ARG A 199 -0.66 -3.41 2.10
CA ARG A 199 0.51 -4.08 2.69
C ARG A 199 1.48 -3.06 3.30
N GLN A 200 1.81 -2.00 2.54
CA GLN A 200 2.68 -0.92 3.03
C GLN A 200 2.15 -0.24 4.29
N LYS A 201 0.84 0.03 4.37
CA LYS A 201 0.22 0.59 5.58
C LYS A 201 0.26 -0.37 6.77
N LEU A 202 0.00 -1.65 6.54
CA LEU A 202 0.08 -2.65 7.61
C LEU A 202 1.52 -2.80 8.13
N MET A 203 2.52 -2.76 7.24
CA MET A 203 3.93 -2.73 7.63
C MET A 203 4.24 -1.53 8.55
N LEU A 204 3.71 -0.34 8.27
CA LEU A 204 3.88 0.83 9.15
C LEU A 204 3.28 0.59 10.55
N HIS A 205 2.09 -0.01 10.64
CA HIS A 205 1.48 -0.33 11.94
C HIS A 205 2.29 -1.35 12.74
N ILE A 206 2.87 -2.36 12.07
CA ILE A 206 3.75 -3.34 12.68
C ILE A 206 5.03 -2.65 13.19
N ARG A 207 5.65 -1.80 12.37
CA ARG A 207 6.87 -1.06 12.72
C ARG A 207 6.69 -0.10 13.90
N GLY A 208 5.49 0.45 14.07
CA GLY A 208 5.18 1.34 15.18
C GLY A 208 4.90 0.62 16.50
N ALA A 209 4.85 -0.71 16.53
CA ALA A 209 4.44 -1.49 17.70
C ALA A 209 5.65 -2.06 18.46
N VAL A 210 6.60 -1.21 18.81
CA VAL A 210 7.82 -1.59 19.54
C VAL A 210 7.97 -0.71 20.79
N ALA A 211 8.26 -1.34 21.92
CA ALA A 211 8.60 -0.68 23.17
C ALA A 211 10.07 -0.88 23.54
N ASN A 212 10.61 0.05 24.31
CA ASN A 212 11.93 -0.05 24.91
C ASN A 212 11.90 -0.90 26.20
N ASN A 213 13.06 -1.05 26.85
CA ASN A 213 13.24 -1.79 28.11
C ASN A 213 12.40 -1.27 29.29
N ASN A 214 11.94 -0.01 29.24
CA ASN A 214 11.05 0.57 30.25
C ASN A 214 9.57 0.28 29.96
N GLY A 215 9.27 -0.47 28.90
CA GLY A 215 7.91 -0.75 28.44
C GLY A 215 7.27 0.43 27.71
N ASN A 216 8.00 1.53 27.47
CA ASN A 216 7.49 2.69 26.76
C ASN A 216 7.60 2.48 25.24
N GLU A 217 6.49 2.67 24.54
CA GLU A 217 6.46 2.60 23.08
C GLU A 217 7.31 3.72 22.45
N TYR A 218 8.07 3.39 21.40
CA TYR A 218 8.83 4.39 20.65
C TYR A 218 7.90 5.40 19.96
N ALA A 219 8.26 6.68 20.02
CA ALA A 219 7.60 7.71 19.23
C ALA A 219 7.98 7.57 17.75
N GLY A 220 7.11 6.98 16.93
CA GLY A 220 7.30 6.85 15.48
C GLY A 220 7.36 5.41 15.01
N TYR A 221 8.17 5.17 13.96
CA TYR A 221 8.32 3.85 13.34
C TYR A 221 9.72 3.33 13.57
N TYR A 222 9.83 2.09 14.02
CA TYR A 222 11.11 1.42 14.13
C TYR A 222 11.76 1.28 12.73
N PRO A 223 13.08 1.48 12.60
CA PRO A 223 13.78 1.38 11.31
C PRO A 223 13.70 -0.03 10.73
N VAL A 224 13.72 -0.13 9.40
CA VAL A 224 13.73 -1.41 8.67
C VAL A 224 14.88 -1.44 7.67
N SER A 225 15.49 -2.61 7.50
CA SER A 225 16.47 -2.90 6.45
C SER A 225 15.86 -3.92 5.50
N GLY A 226 15.46 -3.49 4.30
CA GLY A 226 14.60 -4.31 3.44
C GLY A 226 13.23 -4.53 4.10
N THR A 227 12.88 -5.78 4.40
CA THR A 227 11.65 -6.17 5.12
C THR A 227 11.88 -6.45 6.60
N ASP A 228 13.13 -6.44 7.05
CA ASP A 228 13.50 -6.82 8.41
C ASP A 228 13.50 -5.62 9.36
N MET A 229 12.72 -5.74 10.43
CA MET A 229 12.77 -4.86 11.59
C MET A 229 13.70 -5.47 12.65
N LEU A 230 14.96 -5.02 12.68
CA LEU A 230 16.03 -5.60 13.52
C LEU A 230 15.93 -5.20 14.99
N LEU A 231 15.71 -6.17 15.87
CA LEU A 231 15.60 -6.04 17.32
C LEU A 231 16.80 -6.77 17.97
N GLY A 232 18.00 -6.22 17.78
CA GLY A 232 19.26 -6.86 18.20
C GLY A 232 19.69 -7.97 17.25
N ALA A 233 19.86 -9.19 17.76
CA ALA A 233 20.26 -10.37 16.97
C ALA A 233 19.12 -10.98 16.13
N GLN A 234 17.88 -10.56 16.39
CA GLN A 234 16.66 -11.12 15.84
C GLN A 234 15.89 -10.03 15.08
N SER A 235 14.98 -10.40 14.19
CA SER A 235 14.12 -9.45 13.50
C SER A 235 12.68 -9.94 13.42
N ILE A 236 11.79 -8.99 13.13
CA ILE A 236 10.46 -9.26 12.62
C ILE A 236 10.44 -8.85 11.14
N ASP A 237 10.15 -9.80 10.26
CA ASP A 237 9.87 -9.52 8.86
C ASP A 237 8.46 -8.91 8.76
N VAL A 238 8.42 -7.60 8.49
CA VAL A 238 7.18 -6.83 8.51
C VAL A 238 6.29 -7.11 7.29
N GLU A 239 6.87 -7.58 6.18
CA GLU A 239 6.11 -7.98 5.00
C GLU A 239 5.39 -9.31 5.26
N ASN A 240 6.10 -10.31 5.78
CA ASN A 240 5.49 -11.58 6.21
C ASN A 240 4.43 -11.35 7.32
N GLY A 241 4.68 -10.41 8.23
CA GLY A 241 3.70 -9.99 9.23
C GLY A 241 2.44 -9.38 8.61
N ALA A 242 2.59 -8.48 7.64
CA ALA A 242 1.46 -7.86 6.94
C ALA A 242 0.66 -8.90 6.12
N ASP A 243 1.34 -9.78 5.39
CA ASP A 243 0.71 -10.85 4.62
C ASP A 243 -0.06 -11.83 5.51
N PHE A 244 0.49 -12.18 6.68
CA PHE A 244 -0.22 -12.98 7.69
C PHE A 244 -1.52 -12.30 8.12
N VAL A 245 -1.50 -11.01 8.45
CA VAL A 245 -2.72 -10.31 8.91
C VAL A 245 -3.75 -10.21 7.78
N ILE A 246 -3.33 -9.99 6.53
CA ILE A 246 -4.21 -10.01 5.36
C ILE A 246 -4.86 -11.39 5.20
N GLU A 247 -4.08 -12.45 5.27
CA GLU A 247 -4.58 -13.84 5.20
C GLU A 247 -5.60 -14.12 6.32
N GLN A 248 -5.22 -13.84 7.56
CA GLN A 248 -6.08 -14.09 8.73
C GLN A 248 -7.34 -13.23 8.74
N SER A 249 -7.35 -12.07 8.08
CA SER A 249 -8.52 -11.20 7.99
C SER A 249 -9.61 -11.73 7.05
N GLY A 250 -9.29 -12.63 6.11
CA GLY A 250 -10.23 -13.07 5.08
C GLY A 250 -10.62 -11.99 4.06
N ILE A 251 -9.98 -10.82 4.08
CA ILE A 251 -10.34 -9.69 3.22
C ILE A 251 -10.22 -10.01 1.72
N LYS A 252 -9.35 -10.97 1.36
CA LYS A 252 -9.20 -11.44 -0.04
C LYS A 252 -10.52 -11.91 -0.67
N SER A 253 -11.49 -12.36 0.14
CA SER A 253 -12.81 -12.79 -0.34
C SER A 253 -13.72 -11.64 -0.81
N ILE A 254 -13.49 -10.41 -0.33
CA ILE A 254 -14.26 -9.22 -0.73
C ILE A 254 -13.52 -8.34 -1.72
N LEU A 255 -12.20 -8.50 -1.83
CA LEU A 255 -11.43 -7.78 -2.82
C LEU A 255 -11.90 -8.24 -4.21
N PRO A 256 -12.17 -7.31 -5.14
CA PRO A 256 -12.42 -7.71 -6.51
C PRO A 256 -11.18 -8.46 -6.97
N VAL A 257 -11.34 -9.74 -7.32
CA VAL A 257 -10.30 -10.44 -8.08
C VAL A 257 -10.09 -9.54 -9.29
N PRO A 258 -8.88 -8.99 -9.51
CA PRO A 258 -8.64 -8.21 -10.70
C PRO A 258 -9.08 -9.12 -11.83
N LYS A 259 -10.16 -8.74 -12.51
CA LYS A 259 -10.46 -9.34 -13.78
C LYS A 259 -9.26 -8.91 -14.58
N VAL A 260 -8.27 -9.78 -14.65
CA VAL A 260 -7.21 -9.66 -15.63
C VAL A 260 -7.90 -9.97 -16.94
N SER A 261 -8.76 -9.05 -17.38
CA SER A 261 -9.00 -8.84 -18.78
C SER A 261 -7.65 -8.36 -19.26
N PHE A 262 -6.77 -9.33 -19.54
CA PHE A 262 -5.76 -9.10 -20.54
C PHE A 262 -6.57 -8.54 -21.71
N PRO A 263 -6.38 -7.27 -22.11
CA PRO A 263 -6.86 -6.91 -23.42
C PRO A 263 -6.26 -8.00 -24.31
N MET A 264 -7.11 -8.73 -25.01
CA MET A 264 -6.67 -9.48 -26.18
C MET A 264 -6.23 -8.41 -27.18
N THR A 265 -5.12 -7.73 -26.89
CA THR A 265 -4.30 -7.16 -27.94
C THR A 265 -4.02 -8.37 -28.83
N PRO A 266 -4.37 -8.30 -30.13
CA PRO A 266 -4.09 -9.40 -31.05
C PRO A 266 -2.68 -9.87 -30.79
N MET A 267 -2.59 -11.17 -30.49
CA MET A 267 -1.36 -11.85 -30.09
C MET A 267 -0.24 -11.37 -31.01
N ASP A 268 0.81 -10.79 -30.43
CA ASP A 268 1.92 -10.26 -31.22
C ASP A 268 2.36 -11.37 -32.19
N PRO A 269 2.42 -11.11 -33.52
CA PRO A 269 2.65 -12.15 -34.52
C PRO A 269 3.86 -13.06 -34.26
N TRP A 270 4.84 -12.62 -33.47
CA TRP A 270 5.95 -13.49 -33.05
C TRP A 270 5.56 -14.47 -31.93
N VAL A 271 4.71 -14.08 -30.97
CA VAL A 271 4.22 -14.96 -29.89
C VAL A 271 3.35 -16.06 -30.49
N ALA A 272 2.48 -15.70 -31.44
CA ALA A 272 1.67 -16.66 -32.18
C ALA A 272 2.54 -17.69 -32.93
N ARG A 273 3.64 -17.24 -33.56
CA ARG A 273 4.61 -18.12 -34.23
C ARG A 273 5.37 -19.02 -33.27
N ALA A 274 5.81 -18.50 -32.12
CA ALA A 274 6.49 -19.30 -31.10
C ALA A 274 5.59 -20.41 -30.54
N VAL A 275 4.31 -20.09 -30.27
CA VAL A 275 3.31 -21.08 -29.84
C VAL A 275 3.04 -22.10 -30.94
N ALA A 276 2.94 -21.67 -32.21
CA ALA A 276 2.75 -22.58 -33.34
C ALA A 276 3.94 -23.53 -33.55
N ASN A 277 5.18 -23.05 -33.41
CA ASN A 277 6.38 -23.89 -33.53
C ASN A 277 6.47 -24.90 -32.38
N MET A 278 6.17 -24.49 -31.16
CA MET A 278 6.13 -25.41 -30.01
C MET A 278 5.04 -26.47 -30.15
N ARG A 279 3.88 -26.15 -30.72
CA ARG A 279 2.84 -27.16 -31.03
C ARG A 279 3.29 -28.18 -32.09
N LYS A 280 4.28 -27.85 -32.91
CA LYS A 280 4.90 -28.81 -33.85
C LYS A 280 5.94 -29.70 -33.15
N GLU A 281 6.69 -29.14 -32.20
CA GLU A 281 7.79 -29.84 -31.53
C GLU A 281 7.34 -30.69 -30.34
N TYR A 282 6.28 -30.31 -29.65
CA TYR A 282 5.85 -30.95 -28.41
C TYR A 282 4.45 -31.55 -28.52
N SER A 283 4.30 -32.78 -28.04
CA SER A 283 2.98 -33.42 -27.91
C SER A 283 2.07 -32.61 -26.99
N GLU A 284 0.77 -32.65 -27.26
CA GLU A 284 -0.23 -31.92 -26.46
C GLU A 284 -0.20 -32.31 -24.99
N THR A 285 0.12 -33.57 -24.68
CA THR A 285 0.28 -34.09 -23.33
C THR A 285 1.45 -33.42 -22.59
N THR A 286 2.57 -33.19 -23.28
CA THR A 286 3.73 -32.46 -22.73
C THR A 286 3.39 -31.01 -22.44
N LEU A 287 2.69 -30.35 -23.37
CA LEU A 287 2.26 -28.96 -23.21
C LEU A 287 1.27 -28.80 -22.06
N ARG A 288 0.33 -29.74 -21.88
CA ARG A 288 -0.62 -29.74 -20.74
C ARG A 288 0.08 -29.97 -19.40
N ARG A 289 1.11 -30.81 -19.36
CA ARG A 289 1.91 -31.03 -18.15
C ARG A 289 2.66 -29.76 -17.76
N LEU A 290 3.32 -29.11 -18.73
CA LEU A 290 3.97 -27.82 -18.53
C LEU A 290 2.99 -26.73 -18.10
N ALA A 291 1.79 -26.67 -18.69
CA ALA A 291 0.74 -25.73 -18.26
C ALA A 291 0.37 -25.88 -16.79
N LYS A 292 0.25 -27.13 -16.34
CA LYS A 292 -0.17 -27.46 -14.97
C LYS A 292 0.84 -26.99 -13.93
N ASP A 293 2.13 -27.09 -14.26
CA ASP A 293 3.22 -26.62 -13.39
C ASP A 293 3.23 -25.08 -13.24
N PHE A 294 2.54 -24.36 -14.14
CA PHE A 294 2.41 -22.90 -14.14
C PHE A 294 0.96 -22.40 -13.91
N GLY A 295 0.15 -23.19 -13.21
CA GLY A 295 -1.20 -22.77 -12.79
C GLY A 295 -2.27 -22.85 -13.88
N GLY A 296 -2.02 -23.61 -14.95
CA GLY A 296 -2.99 -23.90 -16.01
C GLY A 296 -2.99 -22.93 -17.18
N ASP A 297 -2.12 -21.92 -17.16
CA ASP A 297 -2.04 -20.89 -18.21
C ASP A 297 -0.72 -21.02 -19.01
N ILE A 298 -0.80 -21.71 -20.15
CA ILE A 298 0.32 -21.86 -21.10
C ILE A 298 0.82 -20.48 -21.58
N GLU A 299 -0.06 -19.49 -21.72
CA GLU A 299 0.34 -18.16 -22.21
C GLU A 299 1.13 -17.41 -21.14
N ALA A 300 0.73 -17.50 -19.87
CA ALA A 300 1.49 -16.95 -18.75
C ALA A 300 2.88 -17.59 -18.62
N TYR A 301 2.97 -18.93 -18.76
CA TYR A 301 4.25 -19.64 -18.80
C TYR A 301 5.17 -19.13 -19.91
N MET A 302 4.63 -18.96 -21.12
CA MET A 302 5.38 -18.51 -22.29
C MET A 302 5.91 -17.08 -22.12
N ARG A 303 5.12 -16.18 -21.54
CA ARG A 303 5.60 -14.82 -21.21
C ARG A 303 6.70 -14.84 -20.16
N ALA A 304 6.59 -15.71 -19.14
CA ALA A 304 7.59 -15.83 -18.07
C ALA A 304 8.93 -16.39 -18.56
N LEU A 305 8.92 -17.42 -19.43
CA LEU A 305 10.14 -17.95 -20.07
C LEU A 305 10.88 -16.90 -20.90
N MET A 306 10.13 -16.03 -21.58
CA MET A 306 10.71 -15.03 -22.48
C MET A 306 11.26 -13.81 -21.74
N LEU A 307 10.71 -13.45 -20.57
CA LEU A 307 11.29 -12.43 -19.69
C LEU A 307 12.63 -12.86 -19.07
N LYS A 308 12.91 -14.17 -18.98
CA LYS A 308 14.17 -14.73 -18.48
C LYS A 308 15.32 -14.73 -19.50
N LYS A 309 15.03 -14.52 -20.79
CA LYS A 309 16.02 -14.52 -21.88
C LYS A 309 16.52 -13.12 -22.29
N ARG A 310 16.02 -12.07 -21.64
CA ARG A 310 16.57 -10.71 -21.71
C ARG A 310 17.37 -10.43 -20.45
#